data_AF-A0A329VAG6-F1
#
_entry.id   AF-A0A329VAG6-F1
#
_cell.length_a   1.000
_cell.length_b   1.000
_cell.length_c   1.000
_cell.angle_alpha   90.00
_cell.angle_beta   90.00
_cell.angle_gamma   90.00
#
_symmetry.space_group_name_H-M   'P 1'
#
loop_
_entity.id
_entity.type
_entity.pdbx_description
1 polymer ?
#
loop_
_entity_poly.entity_id
_entity_poly.type
_entity_poly.pdbx_seq_one_letter_code
_entity_poly.pdbx_strand_id
1 'polypeptide(L)'
;MILKEDGTERPLSILCLEDKIVQQAAVTVLNQIYETDFLGFSYGFRPGRGQHDALDALNVAVMERKVNWVLDLDISRFFDTVEHDWLIRFIQHRIRDGRMVRLIRQWVTVGIVDEHGHRQKSH
;
A
#
# COMPACT_ATOMS: atom_id res chain seq x y z
N MET A 1 10.78 16.17 -3.31
CA MET A 1 9.55 16.37 -2.51
C MET A 1 8.46 16.88 -3.45
N ILE A 2 7.19 16.59 -3.17
CA ILE A 2 6.05 17.24 -3.85
C ILE A 2 5.16 17.83 -2.75
N LEU A 3 4.75 19.10 -2.91
CA LEU A 3 3.76 19.70 -2.03
C LEU A 3 2.39 19.05 -2.23
N LYS A 4 1.76 18.68 -1.12
CA LYS A 4 0.33 18.34 -1.09
C LYS A 4 -0.52 19.60 -1.02
N GLU A 5 -1.81 19.45 -1.29
CA GLU A 5 -2.81 20.52 -1.19
C GLU A 5 -2.94 21.11 0.23
N ASP A 6 -2.56 20.34 1.26
CA ASP A 6 -2.54 20.75 2.67
C ASP A 6 -1.27 21.51 3.08
N GLY A 7 -0.36 21.77 2.15
CA GLY A 7 0.91 22.45 2.39
C GLY A 7 2.00 21.57 2.99
N THR A 8 1.74 20.27 3.24
CA THR A 8 2.76 19.32 3.70
C THR A 8 3.58 18.77 2.54
N GLU A 9 4.86 18.52 2.77
CA GLU A 9 5.75 17.94 1.77
C GLU A 9 5.64 16.41 1.79
N ARG A 10 5.47 15.81 0.61
CA ARG A 10 5.59 14.37 0.42
C ARG A 10 7.02 14.03 -0.01
N PRO A 11 7.81 13.36 0.83
CA PRO A 11 9.12 12.88 0.42
C PRO A 11 8.92 11.75 -0.61
N LEU A 12 9.68 11.81 -1.70
CA LEU A 12 9.60 10.83 -2.79
C LEU A 12 10.82 9.93 -2.72
N SER A 13 10.59 8.64 -2.50
CA SER A 13 11.62 7.62 -2.68
C SER A 13 11.87 7.45 -4.18
N ILE A 14 12.84 8.18 -4.75
CA ILE A 14 13.26 7.95 -6.14
C ILE A 14 14.17 6.73 -6.16
N LEU A 15 13.56 5.55 -6.30
CA LEU A 15 14.28 4.30 -6.55
C LEU A 15 14.87 4.31 -7.96
N CYS A 16 16.00 3.61 -8.16
CA CYS A 16 16.55 3.42 -9.49
C CYS A 16 15.59 2.61 -10.38
N LEU A 17 15.79 2.67 -11.70
CA LEU A 17 14.90 2.01 -12.64
C LEU A 17 14.91 0.49 -12.43
N GLU A 18 16.08 -0.08 -12.16
CA GLU A 18 16.28 -1.50 -11.89
C GLU A 18 15.45 -1.95 -10.68
N ASP A 19 15.47 -1.18 -9.59
CA ASP A 19 14.67 -1.47 -8.39
C ASP A 19 13.18 -1.44 -8.68
N LYS A 20 12.71 -0.46 -9.48
CA LYS A 20 11.31 -0.38 -9.90
C LYS A 20 10.88 -1.58 -10.73
N ILE A 21 11.74 -2.06 -11.62
CA ILE A 21 11.46 -3.26 -12.44
C ILE A 21 11.30 -4.49 -11.53
N VAL A 22 12.21 -4.69 -10.58
CA VAL A 22 12.15 -5.83 -9.66
C VAL A 22 10.93 -5.73 -8.73
N GLN A 23 10.63 -4.54 -8.21
CA GLN A 23 9.42 -4.29 -7.42
C GLN A 23 8.16 -4.58 -8.21
N GLN A 24 8.07 -4.14 -9.46
CA GLN A 24 6.91 -4.39 -10.30
C GLN A 24 6.72 -5.90 -10.60
N ALA A 25 7.82 -6.62 -10.82
CA ALA A 25 7.78 -8.07 -10.98
C ALA A 25 7.28 -8.76 -9.70
N ALA A 26 7.76 -8.32 -8.53
CA ALA A 26 7.28 -8.82 -7.25
C ALA A 26 5.78 -8.53 -7.06
N VAL A 27 5.33 -7.30 -7.28
CA VAL A 27 3.91 -6.91 -7.20
C VAL A 27 3.03 -7.79 -8.10
N THR A 28 3.49 -8.11 -9.30
CA THR A 28 2.75 -8.98 -10.22
C THR A 28 2.49 -10.36 -9.61
N VAL A 29 3.52 -10.97 -9.00
CA VAL A 29 3.40 -12.27 -8.32
C VAL A 29 2.54 -12.15 -7.07
N LEU A 30 2.75 -11.11 -6.26
CA LEU A 30 2.00 -10.87 -5.03
C LEU A 30 0.50 -10.70 -5.30
N ASN A 31 0.13 -9.97 -6.35
CA ASN A 31 -1.26 -9.78 -6.74
C ASN A 31 -1.95 -11.11 -7.05
N GLN A 32 -1.27 -12.05 -7.74
CA GLN A 32 -1.85 -13.37 -8.00
C GLN A 32 -2.14 -14.17 -6.73
N ILE A 33 -1.35 -13.95 -5.67
CA ILE A 33 -1.54 -14.62 -4.38
C ILE A 33 -2.68 -13.93 -3.61
N TYR A 34 -2.58 -12.62 -3.39
CA TYR A 34 -3.47 -11.90 -2.48
C TYR A 34 -4.84 -11.55 -3.07
N GLU A 35 -5.00 -11.48 -4.40
CA GLU A 35 -6.32 -11.25 -5.01
C GLU A 35 -7.33 -12.36 -4.64
N THR A 36 -6.85 -13.57 -4.34
CA THR A 36 -7.72 -14.67 -3.86
C THR A 36 -8.25 -14.46 -2.45
N ASP A 37 -7.60 -13.61 -1.66
CA ASP A 37 -7.94 -13.36 -0.25
C ASP A 37 -8.63 -12.02 -0.02
N PHE A 38 -8.40 -11.04 -0.90
CA PHE A 38 -8.97 -9.71 -0.76
C PHE A 38 -10.50 -9.75 -0.83
N LEU A 39 -11.13 -9.13 0.16
CA LEU A 39 -12.58 -9.04 0.26
C LEU A 39 -13.18 -8.27 -0.92
N GLY A 40 -14.41 -8.63 -1.28
CA GLY A 40 -15.12 -8.04 -2.42
C GLY A 40 -15.40 -6.54 -2.30
N PHE A 41 -15.28 -5.97 -1.10
CA PHE A 41 -15.44 -4.55 -0.81
C PHE A 41 -14.10 -3.81 -0.62
N SER A 42 -12.98 -4.43 -0.96
CA SER A 42 -11.68 -3.74 -1.06
C SER A 42 -11.46 -3.30 -2.51
N TYR A 43 -11.19 -2.01 -2.72
CA TYR A 43 -11.09 -1.42 -4.07
C TYR A 43 -9.75 -0.72 -4.35
N GLY A 44 -9.05 -0.25 -3.30
CA GLY A 44 -7.81 0.50 -3.46
C GLY A 44 -6.65 -0.37 -3.94
N PHE A 45 -5.87 0.15 -4.91
CA PHE A 45 -4.62 -0.45 -5.41
C PHE A 45 -4.74 -1.89 -5.95
N ARG A 46 -5.93 -2.29 -6.41
CA ARG A 46 -6.19 -3.64 -6.92
C ARG A 46 -6.33 -3.66 -8.44
N PRO A 47 -5.80 -4.69 -9.13
CA PRO A 47 -6.02 -4.86 -10.56
C PRO A 47 -7.52 -4.98 -10.90
N GLY A 48 -8.00 -4.20 -11.87
CA GLY A 48 -9.38 -4.26 -12.34
C GLY A 48 -10.44 -3.73 -11.37
N ARG A 49 -10.03 -3.03 -10.31
CA ARG A 49 -10.92 -2.34 -9.36
C ARG A 49 -10.46 -0.89 -9.18
N GLY A 50 -11.43 0.03 -9.11
CA GLY A 50 -11.16 1.45 -9.03
C GLY A 50 -12.07 2.20 -8.06
N GLN A 51 -11.86 3.52 -8.01
CA GLN A 51 -12.61 4.44 -7.16
C GLN A 51 -14.11 4.48 -7.54
N HIS A 52 -14.42 4.33 -8.83
CA HIS A 52 -15.80 4.28 -9.31
C HIS A 52 -16.54 3.03 -8.81
N ASP A 53 -15.89 1.87 -8.81
CA ASP A 53 -16.49 0.64 -8.26
C ASP A 53 -16.80 0.78 -6.75
N ALA A 54 -15.94 1.48 -6.01
CA ALA A 54 -16.16 1.77 -4.59
C ALA A 54 -17.35 2.70 -4.38
N LEU A 55 -17.46 3.74 -5.21
CA LEU A 55 -18.57 4.70 -5.16
C LEU A 55 -19.90 4.04 -5.52
N ASP A 56 -19.93 3.19 -6.54
CA ASP A 56 -21.13 2.45 -6.95
C ASP A 56 -21.60 1.51 -5.84
N ALA A 57 -20.68 0.77 -5.21
CA ALA A 57 -20.99 -0.10 -4.09
C ALA A 57 -21.52 0.68 -2.87
N LEU A 58 -20.94 1.84 -2.56
CA LEU A 58 -21.43 2.74 -1.50
C LEU A 58 -22.83 3.26 -1.83
N ASN A 59 -23.07 3.70 -3.07
CA ASN A 59 -24.36 4.20 -3.50
C ASN A 59 -25.46 3.14 -3.36
N VAL A 60 -25.21 1.91 -3.81
CA VAL A 60 -26.12 0.77 -3.62
C VAL A 60 -26.37 0.51 -2.14
N ALA A 61 -25.31 0.50 -1.31
CA ALA A 61 -25.44 0.24 0.12
C ALA A 61 -26.30 1.29 0.84
N VAL A 62 -26.16 2.57 0.49
CA VAL A 62 -26.88 3.68 1.12
C VAL A 62 -28.31 3.81 0.58
N MET A 63 -28.52 3.63 -0.73
CA MET A 63 -29.82 3.86 -1.38
C MET A 63 -30.77 2.67 -1.25
N GLU A 64 -30.25 1.43 -1.26
CA GLU A 64 -31.09 0.23 -1.25
C GLU A 64 -31.28 -0.36 0.15
N ARG A 65 -30.44 -0.01 1.12
CA ARG A 65 -30.55 -0.50 2.50
C ARG A 65 -30.90 0.63 3.45
N LYS A 66 -31.51 0.26 4.59
CA LYS A 66 -31.83 1.19 5.69
C LYS A 66 -30.58 1.55 6.49
N VAL A 67 -29.63 2.25 5.85
CA VAL A 67 -28.43 2.78 6.48
C VAL A 67 -28.73 4.19 6.98
N ASN A 68 -28.63 4.41 8.29
CA ASN A 68 -28.91 5.73 8.89
C ASN A 68 -27.63 6.52 9.20
N TRP A 69 -26.47 5.85 9.23
CA TRP A 69 -25.19 6.43 9.63
C TRP A 69 -24.06 5.86 8.78
N VAL A 70 -23.17 6.74 8.34
CA VAL A 70 -21.91 6.38 7.68
C VAL A 70 -20.78 6.79 8.59
N LEU A 71 -19.87 5.85 8.87
CA LEU A 71 -18.66 6.11 9.66
C LEU A 71 -17.49 6.28 8.69
N ASP A 72 -16.95 7.50 8.64
CA ASP A 72 -15.76 7.82 7.88
C ASP A 72 -14.52 7.64 8.75
N LEU A 73 -13.56 6.83 8.29
CA LEU A 73 -12.34 6.48 9.03
C LEU A 73 -11.14 6.61 8.11
N ASP A 74 -10.12 7.34 8.58
CA ASP A 74 -8.83 7.45 7.92
C ASP A 74 -7.69 7.14 8.91
N ILE A 75 -6.62 6.52 8.40
CA ILE A 75 -5.41 6.25 9.19
C ILE A 75 -4.36 7.30 8.85
N SER A 76 -4.16 8.23 9.77
CA SER A 76 -3.16 9.29 9.61
C SER A 76 -1.77 8.69 9.41
N ARG A 77 -1.09 9.13 8.34
CA ARG A 77 0.31 8.74 8.01
C ARG A 77 0.51 7.22 8.00
N PHE A 78 -0.45 6.46 7.44
CA PHE A 78 -0.39 4.99 7.39
C PHE A 78 0.99 4.43 7.00
N PHE A 79 1.58 4.90 5.89
CA PHE A 79 2.87 4.40 5.41
C PHE A 79 4.06 4.78 6.30
N ASP A 80 3.96 5.85 7.08
CA ASP A 80 5.03 6.30 7.98
C ASP A 80 4.91 5.64 9.38
N THR A 81 3.74 5.09 9.71
CA THR A 81 3.41 4.57 11.05
C THR A 81 3.22 3.05 11.08
N VAL A 82 3.26 2.38 9.93
CA VAL A 82 3.09 0.94 9.86
C VAL A 82 4.26 0.23 10.53
N GLU A 83 3.98 -0.69 11.46
CA GLU A 83 5.03 -1.45 12.14
C GLU A 83 5.57 -2.53 11.20
N HIS A 84 6.85 -2.39 10.83
CA HIS A 84 7.47 -3.20 9.78
C HIS A 84 7.59 -4.68 10.14
N ASP A 85 7.83 -5.03 11.41
CA ASP A 85 7.94 -6.44 11.80
C ASP A 85 6.59 -7.16 11.73
N TRP A 86 5.49 -6.52 12.12
CA TRP A 86 4.14 -7.00 11.92
C TRP A 86 3.80 -7.15 10.45
N LEU A 87 4.12 -6.14 9.62
CA LEU A 87 3.91 -6.22 8.17
C LEU A 87 4.60 -7.45 7.58
N ILE A 88 5.88 -7.67 7.91
CA ILE A 88 6.62 -8.83 7.41
C ILE A 88 6.05 -10.14 7.94
N ARG A 89 5.62 -10.21 9.21
CA ARG A 89 4.94 -11.40 9.76
C ARG A 89 3.68 -11.73 8.98
N PHE A 90 2.85 -10.74 8.63
CA PHE A 90 1.67 -10.96 7.80
C PHE A 90 2.03 -11.51 6.42
N ILE A 91 3.07 -10.96 5.78
CA ILE A 91 3.52 -11.44 4.47
C ILE A 91 3.99 -12.90 4.54
N GLN A 92 4.70 -13.27 5.62
CA GLN A 92 5.19 -14.64 5.84
C GLN A 92 4.07 -15.68 6.00
N HIS A 93 2.83 -15.28 6.33
CA HIS A 93 1.71 -16.22 6.41
C HIS A 93 1.33 -16.78 5.04
N ARG A 94 1.47 -15.98 3.97
CA ARG A 94 1.16 -16.41 2.60
C ARG A 94 2.40 -16.76 1.78
N ILE A 95 3.53 -16.12 2.07
CA ILE A 95 4.77 -16.29 1.31
C ILE A 95 5.79 -17.05 2.15
N ARG A 96 6.08 -18.29 1.75
CA ARG A 96 7.11 -19.12 2.38
C ARG A 96 8.51 -18.94 1.78
N ASP A 97 8.62 -18.27 0.62
CA ASP A 97 9.92 -17.99 0.01
C ASP A 97 10.67 -16.92 0.81
N GLY A 98 11.68 -17.36 1.57
CA GLY A 98 12.53 -16.48 2.36
C GLY A 98 13.32 -15.45 1.54
N ARG A 99 13.59 -15.71 0.25
CA ARG A 99 14.28 -14.75 -0.63
C ARG A 99 13.35 -13.59 -0.99
N MET A 100 12.11 -13.90 -1.32
CA MET A 100 11.07 -12.89 -1.60
C MET A 100 10.80 -12.04 -0.36
N VAL A 101 10.60 -12.68 0.79
CA VAL A 101 10.38 -11.97 2.06
C VAL A 101 11.56 -11.07 2.41
N ARG A 102 12.80 -11.53 2.16
CA ARG A 102 14.00 -10.71 2.38
C ARG A 102 14.04 -9.49 1.48
N LEU A 103 13.70 -9.63 0.19
CA LEU A 103 13.62 -8.50 -0.75
C LEU A 103 12.57 -7.47 -0.31
N ILE A 104 11.38 -7.93 0.07
CA ILE A 104 10.32 -7.05 0.55
C ILE A 104 10.76 -6.31 1.83
N ARG A 105 11.38 -7.02 2.79
CA ARG A 105 11.93 -6.39 3.99
C ARG A 105 12.95 -5.32 3.65
N GLN A 106 13.83 -5.56 2.67
CA GLN A 106 14.78 -4.54 2.23
C GLN A 106 14.07 -3.29 1.69
N TRP A 107 13.05 -3.43 0.85
CA TRP A 107 12.32 -2.27 0.32
C TRP A 107 11.56 -1.49 1.40
N VAL A 108 11.00 -2.18 2.39
CA VAL A 108 10.27 -1.54 3.49
C VAL A 108 11.22 -0.85 4.49
N THR A 109 12.42 -1.42 4.73
CA THR A 109 13.42 -0.85 5.65
C THR A 109 14.25 0.27 5.04
N VAL A 110 14.45 0.27 3.71
CA VAL A 110 15.13 1.36 3.02
C VAL A 110 14.23 2.58 3.10
N GLY A 111 14.54 3.45 4.07
CA GLY A 111 13.82 4.69 4.30
C GLY A 111 13.87 5.60 3.09
N ILE A 112 12.94 6.55 3.09
CA ILE A 112 12.73 7.51 2.03
C ILE A 112 14.03 8.28 1.81
N VAL A 113 14.57 8.22 0.60
CA VAL A 113 15.79 8.94 0.21
C VAL A 113 15.44 10.43 0.19
N ASP A 114 16.20 11.26 0.90
CA ASP A 114 16.01 12.70 0.84
C ASP A 114 16.44 13.26 -0.54
N GLU A 115 16.09 14.51 -0.83
CA GLU A 115 16.39 15.15 -2.12
C GLU A 115 17.90 15.23 -2.44
N HIS A 116 18.76 14.93 -1.46
CA HIS A 116 20.21 15.06 -1.54
C HIS A 116 20.91 13.69 -1.61
N GLY A 117 20.15 12.60 -1.76
CA GLY A 117 20.67 11.25 -1.91
C GLY A 117 21.16 10.63 -0.60
N HIS A 118 20.87 11.24 0.56
CA HIS A 118 21.23 10.67 1.84
C HIS A 118 20.15 9.66 2.27
N ARG A 119 20.64 8.47 2.65
CA ARG A 119 19.80 7.38 3.16
C ARG A 119 19.43 7.68 4.61
N GLN A 120 18.21 8.16 4.85
CA GLN A 120 17.66 8.13 6.20
C GLN A 120 17.19 6.71 6.50
N LYS A 121 17.63 6.15 7.63
CA LYS A 121 17.08 4.88 8.12
C LYS A 121 15.64 5.17 8.53
N SER A 122 14.68 4.40 7.99
CA SER A 122 13.33 4.38 8.56
C SER A 122 13.46 3.91 10.01
N HIS A 123 12.90 4.67 10.93
CA HIS A 123 12.81 4.32 12.35
C HIS A 123 11.89 3.12 12.57
#